data_AF-A0A9X0BG50-F1
#
_entry.id   AF-A0A9X0BG50-F1
#
_cell.length_a   1.000
_cell.length_b   1.000
_cell.length_c   1.000
_cell.angle_alpha   90.00
_cell.angle_beta   90.00
_cell.angle_gamma   90.00
#
_symmetry.space_group_name_H-M   'P 1'
#
loop_
_entity.id
_entity.type
_entity.pdbx_description
1 polymer ?
#
loop_
_entity_poly.entity_id
_entity_poly.type
_entity_poly.pdbx_seq_one_letter_code
_entity_poly.pdbx_strand_id
1 'polypeptide(L)'
;MPAVSALAPMKQAINGNYIIEANRQLTRLSKAIGQDEVTREKLLRALEFSGGECPEENSLAALQERTSRLTNDIATEYGPTKVSLDRLNLVRDLFLPSDAEGRLASWHSFATSNTLEKWKIYLNPLASGRQNAFQVTREALERLGLASSWRLLESTMTGEDYPIYFSLGLSPNPEDAEVKVYVAHHGASATQIAQKHVKMDPNSSVHAIELFYSIMAGGSLGPYRGKPVLSCFHFKNTDLSRPAARTVLYPMDSYAANDAEARRRIETYMHAISAPQLYRDRYRNAISAVQRRPLEAGRGIHSWVSMKENLDGTRSNTFYLSAELYGCLVDDGASNGGR
;
A
#
# COMPACT_ATOMS: atom_id res chain seq x y z
N MET A 1 -25.06 -3.88 11.55
CA MET A 1 -25.64 -3.34 10.30
C MET A 1 -26.81 -2.44 10.67
N PRO A 2 -26.89 -1.26 10.05
CA PRO A 2 -27.88 -1.10 9.00
C PRO A 2 -27.19 -1.03 7.63
N ALA A 3 -27.84 -1.63 6.64
CA ALA A 3 -27.44 -1.57 5.25
C ALA A 3 -27.54 -0.12 4.76
N VAL A 4 -26.42 0.41 4.26
CA VAL A 4 -26.44 1.55 3.36
C VAL A 4 -26.23 0.99 1.96
N SER A 5 -27.34 1.07 1.22
CA SER A 5 -27.49 1.25 -0.22
C SER A 5 -26.26 1.07 -1.10
N ALA A 6 -26.46 0.32 -2.20
CA ALA A 6 -25.65 0.37 -3.41
C ALA A 6 -24.99 1.74 -3.58
N LEU A 7 -23.66 1.74 -3.69
CA LEU A 7 -22.90 2.93 -4.08
C LEU A 7 -23.57 3.49 -5.33
N ALA A 8 -24.24 4.63 -5.17
CA ALA A 8 -24.67 5.43 -6.29
C ALA A 8 -23.43 5.61 -7.20
N PRO A 9 -23.56 5.50 -8.53
CA PRO A 9 -22.41 5.63 -9.40
C PRO A 9 -21.76 6.99 -9.14
N MET A 10 -20.56 6.99 -8.54
CA MET A 10 -19.78 8.20 -8.37
C MET A 10 -19.55 8.75 -9.77
N LYS A 11 -20.15 9.91 -10.06
CA LYS A 11 -19.95 10.60 -11.34
C LYS A 11 -18.45 10.82 -11.52
N GLN A 12 -17.90 10.29 -12.60
CA GLN A 12 -16.49 10.52 -12.95
C GLN A 12 -16.23 12.03 -12.98
N ALA A 13 -15.17 12.45 -12.30
CA ALA A 13 -14.71 13.84 -12.31
C ALA A 13 -13.84 14.14 -13.55
N ILE A 14 -13.83 13.23 -14.52
CA ILE A 14 -12.95 13.25 -15.69
C ILE A 14 -13.78 13.20 -16.97
N ASN A 15 -13.26 13.86 -18.01
CA ASN A 15 -13.78 13.71 -19.37
C ASN A 15 -13.00 12.57 -20.06
N GLY A 16 -13.63 11.41 -20.24
CA GLY A 16 -13.05 10.26 -20.96
C GLY A 16 -12.91 8.97 -20.11
N ASN A 17 -12.32 7.93 -20.70
CA ASN A 17 -12.05 6.65 -20.02
C ASN A 17 -10.94 6.84 -18.95
N TYR A 18 -11.09 6.17 -17.80
CA TYR A 18 -10.16 6.20 -16.67
C TYR A 18 -8.71 5.88 -17.08
N ILE A 19 -8.51 5.01 -18.07
CA ILE A 19 -7.16 4.68 -18.59
C ILE A 19 -6.50 5.82 -19.33
N ILE A 20 -7.25 6.53 -20.17
CA ILE A 20 -6.72 7.69 -20.89
C ILE A 20 -6.24 8.74 -19.88
N GLU A 21 -7.03 8.96 -18.83
CA GLU A 21 -6.66 9.88 -17.77
C GLU A 21 -5.47 9.39 -16.94
N ALA A 22 -5.45 8.10 -16.56
CA ALA A 22 -4.35 7.52 -15.81
C ALA A 22 -3.04 7.61 -16.59
N ASN A 23 -3.05 7.33 -17.90
CA ASN A 23 -1.91 7.52 -18.80
C ASN A 23 -1.42 8.96 -18.83
N ARG A 24 -2.36 9.92 -18.93
CA ARG A 24 -2.03 11.36 -18.92
C ARG A 24 -1.38 11.78 -17.61
N GLN A 25 -1.92 11.33 -16.47
CA GLN A 25 -1.36 11.66 -15.16
C GLN A 25 0.00 11.02 -14.95
N LEU A 26 0.14 9.74 -15.28
CA LEU A 26 1.42 9.03 -15.18
C LEU A 26 2.49 9.71 -16.03
N THR A 27 2.16 10.11 -17.27
CA THR A 27 3.07 10.88 -18.14
C THR A 27 3.49 12.21 -17.51
N ARG A 28 2.54 12.98 -16.95
CA ARG A 28 2.83 14.25 -16.29
C ARG A 28 3.69 14.06 -15.05
N LEU A 29 3.36 13.07 -14.23
CA LEU A 29 4.10 12.74 -13.01
C LEU A 29 5.53 12.31 -13.33
N SER A 30 5.73 11.39 -14.28
CA SER A 30 7.06 10.94 -14.72
C SER A 30 7.92 12.11 -15.18
N LYS A 31 7.37 13.03 -15.98
CA LYS A 31 8.08 14.25 -16.41
C LYS A 31 8.43 15.15 -15.23
N ALA A 32 7.48 15.39 -14.32
CA ALA A 32 7.65 16.29 -13.19
C ALA A 32 8.74 15.82 -12.19
N ILE A 33 8.91 14.51 -12.03
CA ILE A 33 9.95 13.94 -11.16
C ILE A 33 11.28 13.67 -11.87
N GLY A 34 11.38 13.98 -13.17
CA GLY A 34 12.59 13.77 -13.98
C GLY A 34 12.88 12.28 -14.23
N GLN A 35 11.85 11.46 -14.39
CA GLN A 35 11.99 10.05 -14.76
C GLN A 35 12.39 9.93 -16.23
N ASP A 36 13.29 8.99 -16.53
CA ASP A 36 13.75 8.74 -17.88
C ASP A 36 12.64 8.15 -18.76
N GLU A 37 12.78 8.34 -20.08
CA GLU A 37 11.79 7.92 -21.07
C GLU A 37 11.57 6.41 -21.07
N VAL A 38 12.62 5.60 -20.96
CA VAL A 38 12.50 4.14 -20.97
C VAL A 38 11.68 3.65 -19.78
N THR A 39 11.96 4.17 -18.58
CA THR A 39 11.19 3.82 -17.38
C THR A 39 9.74 4.30 -17.49
N ARG A 40 9.49 5.49 -18.06
CA ARG A 40 8.13 5.99 -18.31
C ARG A 40 7.35 5.07 -19.25
N GLU A 41 7.93 4.69 -20.39
CA GLU A 41 7.26 3.82 -21.38
C GLU A 41 6.93 2.45 -20.78
N LYS A 42 7.82 1.89 -19.95
CA LYS A 42 7.53 0.66 -19.21
C LYS A 42 6.33 0.80 -18.27
N LEU A 43 6.21 1.92 -17.57
CA LEU A 43 5.07 2.19 -16.68
C LEU A 43 3.77 2.35 -17.48
N LEU A 44 3.80 3.08 -18.59
CA LEU A 44 2.64 3.27 -19.46
C LEU A 44 2.16 1.94 -20.04
N ARG A 45 3.08 1.13 -20.58
CA ARG A 45 2.75 -0.21 -21.08
C ARG A 45 2.14 -1.10 -19.99
N ALA A 46 2.73 -1.11 -18.79
CA ALA A 46 2.18 -1.89 -17.69
C ALA A 46 0.79 -1.39 -17.24
N LEU A 47 0.54 -0.08 -17.27
CA LEU A 47 -0.76 0.50 -16.95
C LEU A 47 -1.81 0.15 -18.00
N GLU A 48 -1.50 0.27 -19.29
CA GLU A 48 -2.42 -0.10 -20.37
C GLU A 48 -2.75 -1.59 -20.34
N PHE A 49 -1.75 -2.41 -20.06
CA PHE A 49 -1.88 -3.86 -19.96
C PHE A 49 -2.76 -4.27 -18.77
N SER A 50 -2.50 -3.70 -17.58
CA SER A 50 -3.21 -4.08 -16.35
C SER A 50 -4.55 -3.37 -16.17
N GLY A 51 -4.70 -2.20 -16.77
CA GLY A 51 -5.86 -1.34 -16.70
C GLY A 51 -6.97 -1.68 -17.71
N GLY A 52 -7.06 -2.94 -18.16
CA GLY A 52 -8.14 -3.36 -19.05
C GLY A 52 -9.56 -3.12 -18.47
N GLU A 53 -10.58 -3.58 -19.18
CA GLU A 53 -11.98 -3.36 -18.77
C GLU A 53 -12.23 -3.78 -17.32
N CYS A 54 -12.81 -2.85 -16.55
CA CYS A 54 -13.39 -3.20 -15.26
C CYS A 54 -14.52 -4.20 -15.51
N PRO A 55 -14.69 -5.22 -14.66
CA PRO A 55 -15.83 -6.12 -14.78
C PRO A 55 -17.13 -5.33 -14.82
N GLU A 56 -18.04 -5.69 -15.74
CA GLU A 56 -19.38 -5.09 -15.80
C GLU A 56 -20.15 -5.33 -14.50
N GLU A 57 -19.92 -6.49 -13.88
CA GLU A 57 -20.45 -6.86 -12.57
C GLU A 57 -19.43 -6.54 -11.46
N ASN A 58 -19.81 -5.66 -10.53
CA ASN A 58 -19.00 -5.34 -9.36
C ASN A 58 -19.21 -6.36 -8.23
N SER A 59 -18.92 -7.64 -8.50
CA SER A 59 -18.97 -8.72 -7.51
C SER A 59 -17.58 -9.27 -7.20
N LEU A 60 -17.40 -9.81 -5.99
CA LEU A 60 -16.10 -10.40 -5.59
C LEU A 60 -15.69 -11.55 -6.50
N ALA A 61 -16.64 -12.39 -6.95
CA ALA A 61 -16.36 -13.49 -7.87
C ALA A 61 -15.81 -12.96 -9.21
N ALA A 62 -16.43 -11.94 -9.79
CA ALA A 62 -15.95 -11.30 -11.02
C ALA A 62 -14.56 -10.66 -10.82
N LEU A 63 -14.31 -10.04 -9.67
CA LEU A 63 -13.00 -9.50 -9.33
C LEU A 63 -11.93 -10.59 -9.18
N GLN A 64 -12.24 -11.73 -8.55
CA GLN A 64 -11.32 -12.87 -8.42
C GLN A 64 -11.01 -13.53 -9.76
N GLU A 65 -12.01 -13.66 -10.63
CA GLU A 65 -11.81 -14.13 -12.00
C GLU A 65 -10.87 -13.18 -12.75
N ARG A 66 -11.09 -11.87 -12.65
CA ARG A 66 -10.23 -10.86 -13.27
C ARG A 66 -8.81 -10.89 -12.71
N THR A 67 -8.65 -11.03 -11.39
CA THR A 67 -7.35 -11.26 -10.73
C THR A 67 -6.61 -12.44 -11.36
N SER A 68 -7.33 -13.55 -11.55
CA SER A 68 -6.76 -14.79 -12.08
C SER A 68 -6.31 -14.64 -13.52
N ARG A 69 -7.15 -14.04 -14.39
CA ARG A 69 -6.83 -13.76 -15.79
C ARG A 69 -5.64 -12.81 -15.89
N LEU A 70 -5.69 -11.65 -15.24
CA LEU A 70 -4.60 -10.66 -15.28
C LEU A 70 -3.28 -11.24 -14.78
N THR A 71 -3.29 -12.05 -13.74
CA THR A 71 -2.06 -12.67 -13.22
C THR A 71 -1.41 -13.62 -14.23
N ASN A 72 -2.23 -14.41 -14.94
CA ASN A 72 -1.76 -15.30 -16.01
C ASN A 72 -1.27 -14.49 -17.23
N ASP A 73 -1.97 -13.41 -17.56
CA ASP A 73 -1.58 -12.51 -18.65
C ASP A 73 -0.20 -11.89 -18.34
N ILE A 74 0.01 -11.38 -17.12
CA ILE A 74 1.32 -10.84 -16.68
C ILE A 74 2.43 -11.90 -16.83
N ALA A 75 2.18 -13.13 -16.38
CA ALA A 75 3.17 -14.20 -16.49
C ALA A 75 3.49 -14.57 -17.95
N THR A 76 2.50 -14.53 -18.82
CA THR A 76 2.65 -14.81 -20.26
C THR A 76 3.44 -13.69 -20.96
N GLU A 77 3.06 -12.44 -20.71
CA GLU A 77 3.66 -11.26 -21.35
C GLU A 77 5.13 -11.06 -20.96
N TYR A 78 5.47 -11.24 -19.68
CA TYR A 78 6.83 -11.00 -19.18
C TYR A 78 7.71 -12.25 -19.23
N GLY A 79 7.10 -13.43 -19.36
CA GLY A 79 7.78 -14.72 -19.47
C GLY A 79 8.37 -15.24 -18.14
N PRO A 80 8.75 -16.52 -18.11
CA PRO A 80 9.16 -17.23 -16.89
C PRO A 80 10.50 -16.75 -16.32
N THR A 81 11.29 -15.99 -17.08
CA THR A 81 12.57 -15.42 -16.62
C THR A 81 12.38 -14.16 -15.78
N LYS A 82 11.22 -13.51 -15.88
CA LYS A 82 10.90 -12.28 -15.12
C LYS A 82 9.78 -12.49 -14.12
N VAL A 83 8.79 -13.33 -14.45
CA VAL A 83 7.60 -13.56 -13.64
C VAL A 83 7.43 -15.05 -13.36
N SER A 84 7.24 -15.42 -12.09
CA SER A 84 6.82 -16.76 -11.68
C SER A 84 5.58 -16.68 -10.80
N LEU A 85 4.67 -17.63 -11.01
CA LEU A 85 3.43 -17.79 -10.24
C LEU A 85 3.52 -18.93 -9.22
N ASP A 86 4.64 -19.64 -9.13
CA ASP A 86 4.76 -20.87 -8.33
C ASP A 86 4.40 -20.62 -6.86
N ARG A 87 4.95 -19.55 -6.28
CA ARG A 87 4.68 -19.15 -4.89
C ARG A 87 3.25 -18.67 -4.68
N LEU A 88 2.65 -18.02 -5.67
CA LEU A 88 1.25 -17.61 -5.59
C LEU A 88 0.35 -18.85 -5.60
N ASN A 89 0.63 -19.83 -6.46
CA ASN A 89 -0.16 -21.06 -6.57
C ASN A 89 -0.19 -21.86 -5.26
N LEU A 90 0.87 -21.79 -4.45
CA LEU A 90 0.90 -22.44 -3.13
C LEU A 90 -0.11 -21.87 -2.13
N VAL A 91 -0.50 -20.61 -2.26
CA VAL A 91 -1.33 -19.90 -1.26
C VAL A 91 -2.62 -19.34 -1.83
N ARG A 92 -2.88 -19.51 -3.12
CA ARG A 92 -3.97 -18.87 -3.85
C ARG A 92 -5.35 -19.21 -3.27
N ASP A 93 -5.56 -20.46 -2.90
CA ASP A 93 -6.79 -20.98 -2.28
C ASP A 93 -7.16 -20.24 -0.99
N LEU A 94 -6.16 -19.78 -0.23
CA LEU A 94 -6.37 -19.08 1.04
C LEU A 94 -6.90 -17.65 0.86
N PHE A 95 -6.54 -17.02 -0.26
CA PHE A 95 -6.83 -15.60 -0.51
C PHE A 95 -7.90 -15.37 -1.57
N LEU A 96 -8.19 -16.39 -2.39
CA LEU A 96 -9.24 -16.35 -3.41
C LEU A 96 -10.25 -17.50 -3.21
N PRO A 97 -10.92 -17.59 -2.05
CA PRO A 97 -11.94 -18.62 -1.80
C PRO A 97 -13.21 -18.35 -2.62
N SER A 98 -14.01 -19.39 -2.88
CA SER A 98 -15.26 -19.26 -3.65
C SER A 98 -16.32 -18.39 -2.97
N ASP A 99 -16.31 -18.34 -1.65
CA ASP A 99 -17.22 -17.59 -0.78
C ASP A 99 -16.52 -16.37 -0.16
N ALA A 100 -15.76 -15.64 -0.98
CA ALA A 100 -14.98 -14.51 -0.50
C ALA A 100 -15.83 -13.40 0.14
N GLU A 101 -15.30 -12.84 1.22
CA GLU A 101 -15.83 -11.70 1.95
C GLU A 101 -15.02 -10.42 1.67
N GLY A 102 -15.64 -9.27 1.91
CA GLY A 102 -15.00 -7.96 1.86
C GLY A 102 -15.24 -7.20 0.55
N ARG A 103 -14.25 -6.40 0.14
CA ARG A 103 -14.34 -5.52 -1.05
C ARG A 103 -13.12 -5.61 -1.97
N LEU A 104 -12.17 -6.47 -1.62
CA LEU A 104 -10.89 -6.59 -2.30
C LEU A 104 -10.60 -8.06 -2.60
N ALA A 105 -10.48 -8.40 -3.88
CA ALA A 105 -9.91 -9.68 -4.32
C ALA A 105 -8.37 -9.58 -4.31
N SER A 106 -7.81 -8.70 -5.14
CA SER A 106 -6.38 -8.39 -5.14
C SER A 106 -6.06 -7.02 -5.73
N TRP A 107 -4.83 -6.57 -5.54
CA TRP A 107 -4.21 -5.52 -6.36
C TRP A 107 -2.93 -6.03 -6.99
N HIS A 108 -2.57 -5.48 -8.15
CA HIS A 108 -1.27 -5.66 -8.76
C HIS A 108 -0.47 -4.38 -8.65
N SER A 109 0.84 -4.52 -8.44
CA SER A 109 1.77 -3.41 -8.39
C SER A 109 2.94 -3.69 -9.32
N PHE A 110 3.27 -2.70 -10.13
CA PHE A 110 4.44 -2.72 -10.99
C PHE A 110 5.40 -1.62 -10.57
N ALA A 111 6.67 -1.98 -10.39
CA ALA A 111 7.75 -1.05 -10.08
C ALA A 111 8.90 -1.26 -11.05
N THR A 112 9.43 -0.17 -11.59
CA THR A 112 10.52 -0.21 -12.58
C THR A 112 11.54 0.88 -12.35
N SER A 113 12.78 0.60 -12.77
CA SER A 113 13.90 1.52 -12.91
C SER A 113 14.80 1.02 -14.06
N ASN A 114 15.95 1.67 -14.27
CA ASN A 114 16.94 1.21 -15.25
C ASN A 114 17.44 -0.21 -15.00
N THR A 115 17.41 -0.69 -13.75
CA THR A 115 17.95 -2.00 -13.36
C THR A 115 16.90 -2.93 -12.74
N LEU A 116 15.65 -2.47 -12.64
CA LEU A 116 14.60 -3.17 -11.92
C LEU A 116 13.31 -3.22 -12.73
N GLU A 117 12.66 -4.37 -12.72
CA GLU A 117 11.32 -4.54 -13.25
C GLU A 117 10.62 -5.61 -12.39
N LYS A 118 9.69 -5.20 -11.54
CA LYS A 118 9.10 -6.08 -10.52
C LYS A 118 7.58 -5.97 -10.49
N TRP A 119 6.94 -7.13 -10.60
CA TRP A 119 5.52 -7.32 -10.34
C TRP A 119 5.29 -7.85 -8.94
N LYS A 120 4.24 -7.34 -8.31
CA LYS A 120 3.75 -7.82 -7.01
C LYS A 120 2.24 -7.96 -7.06
N ILE A 121 1.74 -8.95 -6.35
CA ILE A 121 0.32 -9.06 -6.03
C ILE A 121 0.11 -8.75 -4.55
N TYR A 122 -0.99 -8.07 -4.24
CA TYR A 122 -1.50 -7.81 -2.90
C TYR A 122 -2.81 -8.58 -2.76
N LEU A 123 -2.89 -9.37 -1.71
CA LEU A 123 -3.97 -10.28 -1.38
C LEU A 123 -4.61 -9.84 -0.06
N ASN A 124 -5.86 -10.26 0.15
CA ASN A 124 -6.66 -9.87 1.29
C ASN A 124 -6.73 -11.01 2.33
N PRO A 125 -6.01 -10.96 3.46
CA PRO A 125 -6.14 -11.94 4.55
C PRO A 125 -7.57 -12.04 5.13
N LEU A 126 -8.40 -11.03 4.91
CA LEU A 126 -9.79 -10.99 5.37
C LEU A 126 -10.76 -11.66 4.39
N ALA A 127 -10.28 -12.30 3.32
CA ALA A 127 -11.12 -12.88 2.28
C ALA A 127 -12.05 -14.00 2.80
N SER A 128 -11.73 -14.63 3.93
CA SER A 128 -12.61 -15.59 4.62
C SER A 128 -13.12 -15.03 5.96
N GLY A 129 -13.25 -13.71 6.07
CA GLY A 129 -13.66 -13.03 7.30
C GLY A 129 -12.50 -12.67 8.23
N ARG A 130 -12.69 -11.62 9.04
CA ARG A 130 -11.64 -11.02 9.88
C ARG A 130 -11.10 -11.98 10.95
N GLN A 131 -11.95 -12.84 11.49
CA GLN A 131 -11.60 -13.88 12.47
C GLN A 131 -10.57 -14.88 11.94
N ASN A 132 -10.53 -15.09 10.61
CA ASN A 132 -9.65 -16.05 9.97
C ASN A 132 -8.31 -15.43 9.49
N ALA A 133 -8.16 -14.10 9.58
CA ALA A 133 -7.01 -13.39 9.04
C ALA A 133 -5.65 -13.89 9.56
N PHE A 134 -5.60 -14.26 10.85
CA PHE A 134 -4.41 -14.82 11.48
C PHE A 134 -4.08 -16.20 10.94
N GLN A 135 -5.07 -17.10 10.90
CA GLN A 135 -4.88 -18.46 10.39
C GLN A 135 -4.48 -18.46 8.91
N VAL A 136 -5.14 -17.65 8.08
CA VAL A 136 -4.83 -17.48 6.65
C VAL A 136 -3.40 -17.01 6.46
N THR A 137 -2.98 -15.98 7.22
CA THR A 137 -1.63 -15.42 7.11
C THR A 137 -0.57 -16.40 7.61
N ARG A 138 -0.83 -17.12 8.71
CA ARG A 138 0.04 -18.18 9.23
C ARG A 138 0.25 -19.27 8.20
N GLU A 139 -0.83 -19.85 7.70
CA GLU A 139 -0.80 -20.94 6.72
C GLU A 139 -0.07 -20.50 5.45
N ALA A 140 -0.32 -19.29 4.97
CA ALA A 140 0.38 -18.75 3.80
C ALA A 140 1.89 -18.64 4.03
N LEU A 141 2.34 -18.13 5.18
CA LEU A 141 3.77 -18.07 5.51
C LEU A 141 4.37 -19.47 5.68
N GLU A 142 3.66 -20.41 6.31
CA GLU A 142 4.13 -21.79 6.49
C GLU A 142 4.31 -22.51 5.14
N ARG A 143 3.34 -22.41 4.23
CA ARG A 143 3.44 -22.96 2.87
C ARG A 143 4.58 -22.35 2.06
N LEU A 144 4.99 -21.13 2.39
CA LEU A 144 6.12 -20.42 1.76
C LEU A 144 7.47 -20.65 2.48
N GLY A 145 7.51 -21.50 3.51
CA GLY A 145 8.73 -21.80 4.28
C GLY A 145 9.12 -20.72 5.29
N LEU A 146 8.20 -19.82 5.65
CA LEU A 146 8.41 -18.65 6.52
C LEU A 146 7.75 -18.82 7.90
N ALA A 147 7.62 -20.05 8.40
CA ALA A 147 6.99 -20.35 9.68
C ALA A 147 7.63 -19.59 10.87
N SER A 148 8.96 -19.48 10.90
CA SER A 148 9.68 -18.72 11.93
C SER A 148 9.36 -17.22 11.88
N SER A 149 9.21 -16.67 10.66
CA SER A 149 8.82 -15.28 10.46
C SER A 149 7.40 -15.01 10.94
N TRP A 150 6.48 -15.97 10.77
CA TRP A 150 5.14 -15.88 11.36
C TRP A 150 5.21 -15.82 12.89
N ARG A 151 5.92 -16.75 13.55
CA ARG A 151 6.02 -16.78 15.02
C ARG A 151 6.55 -15.45 15.58
N LEU A 152 7.56 -14.88 14.93
CA LEU A 152 8.08 -13.57 15.29
C LEU A 152 7.00 -12.49 15.14
N LEU A 153 6.35 -12.41 13.97
CA LEU A 153 5.30 -11.44 13.69
C LEU A 153 4.12 -11.54 14.68
N GLU A 154 3.62 -12.75 14.91
CA GLU A 154 2.54 -13.06 15.85
C GLU A 154 2.86 -12.58 17.26
N SER A 155 4.11 -12.78 17.72
CA SER A 155 4.55 -12.30 19.04
C SER A 155 4.52 -10.78 19.22
N THR A 156 4.45 -10.02 18.12
CA THR A 156 4.37 -8.55 18.15
C THR A 156 2.93 -8.03 18.09
N MET A 157 1.99 -8.82 17.59
CA MET A 157 0.59 -8.43 17.45
C MET A 157 -0.12 -8.57 18.80
N THR A 158 -0.86 -7.53 19.20
CA THR A 158 -1.55 -7.49 20.49
C THR A 158 -2.87 -6.73 20.37
N GLY A 159 -3.84 -7.01 21.22
CA GLY A 159 -5.10 -6.25 21.25
C GLY A 159 -5.87 -6.40 19.95
N GLU A 160 -6.19 -5.27 19.30
CA GLU A 160 -6.97 -5.24 18.05
C GLU A 160 -6.12 -5.27 16.78
N ASP A 161 -4.84 -5.62 16.88
CA ASP A 161 -3.98 -5.80 15.71
C ASP A 161 -4.47 -6.94 14.82
N TYR A 162 -4.34 -6.79 13.50
CA TYR A 162 -4.62 -7.90 12.57
C TYR A 162 -3.87 -7.73 11.23
N PRO A 163 -3.52 -8.83 10.55
CA PRO A 163 -3.03 -8.79 9.18
C PRO A 163 -4.12 -8.24 8.24
N ILE A 164 -3.82 -7.15 7.53
CA ILE A 164 -4.77 -6.48 6.63
C ILE A 164 -4.41 -6.63 5.15
N TYR A 165 -3.12 -6.82 4.83
CA TYR A 165 -2.67 -7.13 3.46
C TYR A 165 -1.52 -8.14 3.49
N PHE A 166 -1.51 -9.01 2.48
CA PHE A 166 -0.42 -9.95 2.22
C PHE A 166 0.09 -9.73 0.79
N SER A 167 1.39 -9.51 0.59
CA SER A 167 1.93 -9.26 -0.74
C SER A 167 3.04 -10.22 -1.10
N LEU A 168 3.04 -10.65 -2.37
CA LEU A 168 4.05 -11.51 -2.97
C LEU A 168 4.75 -10.80 -4.12
N GLY A 169 6.08 -10.86 -4.14
CA GLY A 169 6.85 -10.62 -5.35
C GLY A 169 6.68 -11.78 -6.33
N LEU A 170 6.25 -11.50 -7.56
CA LEU A 170 6.08 -12.48 -8.62
C LEU A 170 7.40 -12.69 -9.37
N SER A 171 8.46 -13.10 -8.66
CA SER A 171 9.79 -13.28 -9.24
C SER A 171 10.18 -14.76 -9.26
N PRO A 172 10.80 -15.25 -10.36
CA PRO A 172 11.39 -16.58 -10.39
C PRO A 172 12.68 -16.68 -9.59
N ASN A 173 13.34 -15.56 -9.26
CA ASN A 173 14.57 -15.53 -8.48
C ASN A 173 14.25 -15.62 -6.97
N PRO A 174 14.70 -16.67 -6.25
CA PRO A 174 14.46 -16.81 -4.81
C PRO A 174 15.01 -15.64 -3.97
N GLU A 175 16.06 -14.96 -4.41
CA GLU A 175 16.64 -13.81 -3.69
C GLU A 175 15.75 -12.55 -3.80
N ASP A 176 14.97 -12.46 -4.87
CA ASP A 176 14.00 -11.39 -5.13
C ASP A 176 12.58 -11.74 -4.71
N ALA A 177 12.32 -13.03 -4.43
CA ALA A 177 11.05 -13.59 -4.02
C ALA A 177 10.67 -13.11 -2.61
N GLU A 178 10.12 -11.90 -2.54
CA GLU A 178 9.70 -11.27 -1.30
C GLU A 178 8.29 -11.66 -0.86
N VAL A 179 8.06 -11.65 0.45
CA VAL A 179 6.73 -11.64 1.09
C VAL A 179 6.64 -10.40 1.96
N LYS A 180 5.49 -9.72 1.95
CA LYS A 180 5.21 -8.61 2.86
C LYS A 180 3.90 -8.84 3.59
N VAL A 181 3.91 -8.69 4.91
CA VAL A 181 2.70 -8.71 5.73
C VAL A 181 2.48 -7.32 6.29
N TYR A 182 1.29 -6.78 6.02
CA TYR A 182 0.83 -5.50 6.55
C TYR A 182 -0.08 -5.77 7.73
N VAL A 183 0.23 -5.16 8.87
CA VAL A 183 -0.54 -5.26 10.11
C VAL A 183 -1.20 -3.92 10.40
N ALA A 184 -2.51 -3.94 10.63
CA ALA A 184 -3.26 -2.79 11.09
C ALA A 184 -3.17 -2.65 12.60
N HIS A 185 -2.90 -1.44 13.09
CA HIS A 185 -2.79 -1.13 14.52
C HIS A 185 -3.90 -0.16 14.93
N HIS A 186 -5.03 -0.70 15.39
CA HIS A 186 -6.17 0.13 15.80
C HIS A 186 -5.91 0.76 17.17
N GLY A 187 -6.05 2.09 17.28
CA GLY A 187 -5.89 2.79 18.56
C GLY A 187 -4.47 2.79 19.14
N ALA A 188 -3.46 2.34 18.39
CA ALA A 188 -2.09 2.31 18.89
C ALA A 188 -1.47 3.72 18.93
N SER A 189 -0.51 3.94 19.83
CA SER A 189 0.37 5.10 19.84
C SER A 189 1.64 4.86 19.01
N ALA A 190 2.32 5.95 18.64
CA ALA A 190 3.62 5.88 17.97
C ALA A 190 4.64 5.06 18.78
N THR A 191 4.67 5.24 20.10
CA THR A 191 5.55 4.51 21.02
C THR A 191 5.25 3.01 21.02
N GLN A 192 3.97 2.63 21.05
CA GLN A 192 3.57 1.21 20.98
C GLN A 192 3.97 0.57 19.65
N ILE A 193 3.84 1.31 18.54
CA ILE A 193 4.27 0.84 17.22
C ILE A 193 5.79 0.71 17.17
N ALA A 194 6.53 1.69 17.67
CA ALA A 194 7.98 1.63 17.77
C ALA A 194 8.47 0.40 18.55
N GLN A 195 7.84 0.11 19.70
CA GLN A 195 8.13 -1.09 20.49
C GLN A 195 7.91 -2.39 19.69
N LYS A 196 6.85 -2.47 18.87
CA LYS A 196 6.60 -3.61 17.98
C LYS A 196 7.70 -3.76 16.94
N HIS A 197 8.19 -2.65 16.36
CA HIS A 197 9.30 -2.68 15.40
C HIS A 197 10.61 -3.11 16.06
N VAL A 198 10.89 -2.67 17.29
CA VAL A 198 12.05 -3.13 18.08
C VAL A 198 11.99 -4.63 18.37
N LYS A 199 10.80 -5.18 18.63
CA LYS A 199 10.62 -6.64 18.78
C LYS A 199 10.93 -7.41 17.48
N MET A 200 10.60 -6.84 16.32
CA MET A 200 10.91 -7.44 15.02
C MET A 200 12.39 -7.33 14.63
N ASP A 201 13.03 -6.23 15.01
CA ASP A 201 14.46 -5.98 14.80
C ASP A 201 14.96 -5.02 15.89
N PRO A 202 15.84 -5.47 16.80
CA PRO A 202 16.37 -4.65 17.89
C PRO A 202 17.07 -3.36 17.43
N ASN A 203 17.51 -3.28 16.17
CA ASN A 203 18.13 -2.10 15.60
C ASN A 203 17.13 -1.03 15.13
N SER A 204 15.82 -1.28 15.29
CA SER A 204 14.78 -0.32 14.91
C SER A 204 14.86 0.97 15.72
N SER A 205 14.86 2.11 15.02
CA SER A 205 14.94 3.41 15.70
C SER A 205 13.59 3.85 16.23
N VAL A 206 13.41 3.77 17.55
CA VAL A 206 12.23 4.32 18.25
C VAL A 206 12.05 5.79 17.94
N HIS A 207 13.13 6.57 18.06
CA HIS A 207 13.10 8.01 17.79
C HIS A 207 12.64 8.34 16.36
N ALA A 208 13.14 7.61 15.35
CA ALA A 208 12.74 7.87 13.96
C ALA A 208 11.25 7.56 13.73
N ILE A 209 10.74 6.47 14.32
CA ILE A 209 9.32 6.09 14.21
C ILE A 209 8.43 7.11 14.91
N GLU A 210 8.78 7.52 16.13
CA GLU A 210 8.02 8.53 16.89
C GLU A 210 8.05 9.90 16.22
N LEU A 211 9.22 10.33 15.69
CA LEU A 211 9.35 11.57 14.94
C LEU A 211 8.46 11.55 13.68
N PHE A 212 8.49 10.45 12.92
CA PHE A 212 7.66 10.28 11.74
C PHE A 212 6.17 10.40 12.09
N TYR A 213 5.69 9.59 13.05
CA TYR A 213 4.29 9.57 13.42
C TYR A 213 3.82 10.88 14.04
N SER A 214 4.63 11.48 14.94
CA SER A 214 4.32 12.77 15.56
C SER A 214 4.10 13.85 14.51
N ILE A 215 5.03 14.00 13.56
CA ILE A 215 4.90 15.04 12.53
C ILE A 215 3.72 14.76 11.59
N MET A 216 3.52 13.51 11.14
CA MET A 216 2.40 13.14 10.28
C MET A 216 1.04 13.34 10.97
N ALA A 217 0.99 13.19 12.30
CA ALA A 217 -0.20 13.39 13.13
C ALA A 217 -0.33 14.83 13.69
N GLY A 218 0.46 15.79 13.22
CA GLY A 218 0.34 17.19 13.64
C GLY A 218 0.83 17.46 15.07
N GLY A 219 1.78 16.67 15.57
CA GLY A 219 2.41 16.78 16.90
C GLY A 219 1.95 15.72 17.90
N SER A 220 1.03 14.83 17.53
CA SER A 220 0.47 13.81 18.43
C SER A 220 1.17 12.45 18.28
N LEU A 221 1.49 11.81 19.41
CA LEU A 221 1.94 10.41 19.46
C LEU A 221 0.78 9.40 19.47
N GLY A 222 -0.47 9.85 19.24
CA GLY A 222 -1.68 9.02 19.29
C GLY A 222 -2.39 9.10 20.64
N PRO A 223 -3.28 8.15 20.95
CA PRO A 223 -3.64 6.98 20.15
C PRO A 223 -4.33 7.34 18.82
N TYR A 224 -4.04 6.58 17.76
CA TYR A 224 -4.61 6.78 16.43
C TYR A 224 -5.94 6.02 16.29
N ARG A 225 -7.05 6.69 16.59
CA ARG A 225 -8.40 6.08 16.72
C ARG A 225 -9.25 6.08 15.45
N GLY A 226 -8.82 6.76 14.38
CA GLY A 226 -9.49 6.75 13.09
C GLY A 226 -9.14 5.50 12.28
N LYS A 227 -8.88 5.67 10.98
CA LYS A 227 -8.30 4.61 10.15
C LYS A 227 -7.00 4.10 10.80
N PRO A 228 -6.79 2.78 10.94
CA PRO A 228 -5.62 2.26 11.61
C PRO A 228 -4.34 2.64 10.85
N VAL A 229 -3.30 2.99 11.60
CA VAL A 229 -1.95 3.07 11.05
C VAL A 229 -1.42 1.65 10.80
N LEU A 230 -0.50 1.49 9.85
CA LEU A 230 -0.01 0.17 9.47
C LEU A 230 1.48 0.02 9.74
N SER A 231 1.89 -1.21 10.07
CA SER A 231 3.26 -1.69 9.88
C SER A 231 3.31 -2.65 8.71
N CYS A 232 4.40 -2.65 7.96
CA CYS A 232 4.69 -3.66 6.93
C CYS A 232 6.05 -4.30 7.20
N PHE A 233 6.06 -5.61 7.32
CA PHE A 233 7.26 -6.41 7.52
C PHE A 233 7.57 -7.18 6.24
N HIS A 234 8.77 -6.97 5.72
CA HIS A 234 9.24 -7.53 4.46
C HIS A 234 10.18 -8.71 4.73
N PHE A 235 9.74 -9.91 4.40
CA PHE A 235 10.49 -11.14 4.59
C PHE A 235 11.09 -11.64 3.27
N LYS A 236 12.28 -12.22 3.39
CA LYS A 236 13.00 -12.94 2.34
C LYS A 236 13.47 -14.27 2.90
N ASN A 237 13.64 -15.28 2.04
CA ASN A 237 14.05 -16.61 2.45
C ASN A 237 15.50 -16.68 2.99
N THR A 238 16.31 -15.63 2.79
CA THR A 238 17.72 -15.59 3.17
C THR A 238 17.95 -15.42 4.67
N ASP A 239 17.05 -14.74 5.38
CA ASP A 239 17.12 -14.55 6.84
C ASP A 239 15.71 -14.69 7.42
N LEU A 240 15.45 -15.83 8.05
CA LEU A 240 14.16 -16.14 8.66
C LEU A 240 14.00 -15.56 10.06
N SER A 241 15.08 -15.02 10.64
CA SER A 241 15.12 -14.53 12.02
C SER A 241 14.60 -13.10 12.18
N ARG A 242 14.55 -12.33 11.09
CA ARG A 242 14.07 -10.93 11.08
C ARG A 242 13.68 -10.49 9.66
N PRO A 243 12.81 -9.47 9.52
CA PRO A 243 12.45 -8.95 8.21
C PRO A 243 13.60 -8.16 7.57
N ALA A 244 13.80 -8.32 6.26
CA ALA A 244 14.77 -7.58 5.44
C ALA A 244 14.50 -6.06 5.40
N ALA A 245 13.27 -5.64 5.70
CA ALA A 245 12.92 -4.25 5.95
C ALA A 245 11.64 -4.12 6.76
N ARG A 246 11.51 -2.99 7.47
CA ARG A 246 10.32 -2.63 8.25
C ARG A 246 9.80 -1.30 7.75
N THR A 247 8.49 -1.16 7.61
CA THR A 247 7.86 0.07 7.12
C THR A 247 6.75 0.47 8.08
N VAL A 248 6.69 1.74 8.44
CA VAL A 248 5.52 2.34 9.09
C VAL A 248 4.73 3.15 8.06
N LEU A 249 3.40 3.09 8.13
CA LEU A 249 2.50 3.78 7.21
C LEU A 249 1.46 4.58 7.99
N TYR A 250 1.27 5.85 7.59
CA TYR A 250 0.29 6.76 8.16
C TYR A 250 -0.78 7.12 7.11
N PRO A 251 -2.08 6.93 7.41
CA PRO A 251 -3.17 7.19 6.47
C PRO A 251 -3.51 8.67 6.43
N MET A 252 -2.80 9.44 5.60
CA MET A 252 -2.98 10.88 5.50
C MET A 252 -4.42 11.27 5.12
N ASP A 253 -5.07 10.46 4.27
CA ASP A 253 -6.45 10.67 3.81
C ASP A 253 -7.51 10.70 4.92
N SER A 254 -7.16 10.25 6.13
CA SER A 254 -8.10 10.11 7.25
C SER A 254 -7.77 11.01 8.43
N TYR A 255 -6.61 11.70 8.42
CA TYR A 255 -6.11 12.47 9.57
C TYR A 255 -5.64 13.89 9.22
N ALA A 256 -5.61 14.25 7.94
CA ALA A 256 -5.46 15.64 7.50
C ALA A 256 -6.83 16.21 7.15
N ALA A 257 -7.08 17.48 7.49
CA ALA A 257 -8.31 18.15 7.10
C ALA A 257 -8.40 18.31 5.57
N ASN A 258 -7.26 18.58 4.93
CA ASN A 258 -7.11 18.73 3.48
C ASN A 258 -5.68 18.40 3.04
N ASP A 259 -5.44 18.33 1.73
CA ASP A 259 -4.13 18.01 1.19
C ASP A 259 -3.08 19.13 1.38
N ALA A 260 -3.51 20.37 1.65
CA ALA A 260 -2.60 21.47 1.96
C ALA A 260 -1.95 21.24 3.34
N GLU A 261 -2.74 20.83 4.32
CA GLU A 261 -2.25 20.38 5.61
C GLU A 261 -1.35 19.14 5.47
N ALA A 262 -1.78 18.15 4.68
CA ALA A 262 -0.99 16.95 4.46
C ALA A 262 0.40 17.28 3.91
N ARG A 263 0.44 18.17 2.91
CA ARG A 263 1.69 18.68 2.34
C ARG A 263 2.56 19.39 3.38
N ARG A 264 1.99 20.29 4.19
CA ARG A 264 2.73 20.99 5.24
C ARG A 264 3.38 20.02 6.23
N ARG A 265 2.66 18.97 6.66
CA ARG A 265 3.19 17.94 7.58
C ARG A 265 4.33 17.16 6.92
N ILE A 266 4.19 16.77 5.65
CA ILE A 266 5.25 16.08 4.89
C ILE A 266 6.49 16.95 4.72
N GLU A 267 6.33 18.22 4.32
CA GLU A 267 7.46 19.16 4.17
C GLU A 267 8.15 19.44 5.52
N THR A 268 7.38 19.53 6.61
CA THR A 268 7.91 19.63 7.98
C THR A 268 8.77 18.42 8.34
N TYR A 269 8.30 17.20 8.00
CA TYR A 269 9.06 15.98 8.24
C TYR A 269 10.34 15.93 7.40
N MET A 270 10.26 16.27 6.11
CA MET A 270 11.43 16.35 5.23
C MET A 270 12.48 17.35 5.75
N HIS A 271 12.05 18.46 6.34
CA HIS A 271 12.96 19.39 7.01
C HIS A 271 13.58 18.76 8.26
N ALA A 272 12.77 18.14 9.13
CA ALA A 272 13.23 17.52 10.37
C ALA A 272 14.28 16.41 10.15
N ILE A 273 14.16 15.66 9.06
CA ILE A 273 15.14 14.62 8.69
C ILE A 273 16.27 15.13 7.78
N SER A 274 16.34 16.44 7.53
CA SER A 274 17.32 17.06 6.62
C SER A 274 17.31 16.41 5.22
N ALA A 275 16.14 16.05 4.69
CA ALA A 275 16.01 15.37 3.40
C ALA A 275 16.64 16.23 2.29
N PRO A 276 17.50 15.66 1.42
CA PRO A 276 18.14 16.42 0.34
C PRO A 276 17.18 17.28 -0.48
N GLN A 277 17.62 18.48 -0.88
CA GLN A 277 16.80 19.45 -1.62
C GLN A 277 16.17 18.83 -2.87
N LEU A 278 16.93 18.00 -3.60
CA LEU A 278 16.44 17.24 -4.76
C LEU A 278 15.17 16.44 -4.48
N TYR A 279 15.08 15.77 -3.33
CA TYR A 279 13.89 14.97 -2.98
C TYR A 279 12.71 15.84 -2.57
N ARG A 280 12.98 16.99 -1.93
CA ARG A 280 11.94 17.98 -1.59
C ARG A 280 11.33 18.58 -2.84
N ASP A 281 12.15 18.92 -3.83
CA ASP A 281 11.70 19.42 -5.14
C ASP A 281 10.92 18.36 -5.90
N ARG A 282 11.41 17.11 -5.95
CA ARG A 282 10.67 16.00 -6.57
C ARG A 282 9.30 15.78 -5.95
N TYR A 283 9.19 15.84 -4.63
CA TYR A 283 7.91 15.73 -3.95
C TYR A 283 6.96 16.87 -4.34
N ARG A 284 7.41 18.13 -4.27
CA ARG A 284 6.59 19.28 -4.70
C ARG A 284 6.13 19.16 -6.15
N ASN A 285 7.04 18.76 -7.04
CA ASN A 285 6.72 18.56 -8.45
C ASN A 285 5.70 17.44 -8.65
N ALA A 286 5.82 16.33 -7.90
CA ALA A 286 4.85 15.24 -7.94
C ALA A 286 3.45 15.71 -7.53
N ILE A 287 3.34 16.48 -6.44
CA ILE A 287 2.05 17.03 -5.99
C ILE A 287 1.47 17.97 -7.04
N SER A 288 2.26 18.92 -7.55
CA SER A 288 1.81 19.83 -8.61
C SER A 288 1.35 19.09 -9.87
N ALA A 289 1.94 17.94 -10.19
CA ALA A 289 1.60 17.16 -11.38
C ALA A 289 0.29 16.37 -11.24
N VAL A 290 -0.02 15.88 -10.04
CA VAL A 290 -1.25 15.10 -9.79
C VAL A 290 -2.42 15.97 -9.33
N GLN A 291 -2.17 17.18 -8.84
CA GLN A 291 -3.18 18.10 -8.33
C GLN A 291 -4.14 18.57 -9.45
N ARG A 292 -5.44 18.46 -9.20
CA ARG A 292 -6.52 18.86 -10.15
C ARG A 292 -7.46 19.94 -9.60
N ARG A 293 -7.22 20.34 -8.35
CA ARG A 293 -8.01 21.27 -7.54
C ARG A 293 -7.08 21.96 -6.53
N PRO A 294 -7.46 23.09 -5.91
CA PRO A 294 -6.75 23.60 -4.74
C PRO A 294 -6.58 22.52 -3.66
N LEU A 295 -5.42 22.49 -2.98
CA LEU A 295 -5.13 21.47 -1.98
C LEU A 295 -6.01 21.63 -0.73
N GLU A 296 -6.51 22.84 -0.49
CA GLU A 296 -7.40 23.23 0.60
C GLU A 296 -8.84 22.72 0.39
N ALA A 297 -9.23 22.46 -0.85
CA ALA A 297 -10.60 22.13 -1.24
C ALA A 297 -11.07 20.73 -0.78
N GLY A 298 -10.16 19.90 -0.28
CA GLY A 298 -10.46 18.54 0.17
C GLY A 298 -9.20 17.75 0.47
N ARG A 299 -9.38 16.50 0.90
CA ARG A 299 -8.29 15.52 1.10
C ARG A 299 -8.42 14.35 0.13
N GLY A 300 -7.38 13.52 0.07
CA GLY A 300 -7.39 12.26 -0.66
C GLY A 300 -6.33 12.14 -1.74
N ILE A 301 -5.67 13.24 -2.14
CA ILE A 301 -4.46 13.15 -2.98
C ILE A 301 -3.41 12.34 -2.22
N HIS A 302 -3.11 12.68 -0.96
CA HIS A 302 -2.22 11.88 -0.12
C HIS A 302 -3.02 10.77 0.57
N SER A 303 -3.02 9.57 -0.01
CA SER A 303 -3.69 8.41 0.60
C SER A 303 -2.90 7.90 1.82
N TRP A 304 -1.61 7.63 1.61
CA TRP A 304 -0.70 7.15 2.63
C TRP A 304 0.66 7.83 2.50
N VAL A 305 1.37 7.92 3.62
CA VAL A 305 2.79 8.24 3.66
C VAL A 305 3.48 7.14 4.43
N SER A 306 4.64 6.69 3.96
CA SER A 306 5.41 5.66 4.67
C SER A 306 6.86 6.04 4.89
N MET A 307 7.44 5.44 5.92
CA MET A 307 8.87 5.42 6.18
C MET A 307 9.32 3.97 6.28
N LYS A 308 10.21 3.56 5.38
CA LYS A 308 10.86 2.27 5.36
C LYS A 308 12.24 2.39 6.01
N GLU A 309 12.61 1.41 6.82
CA GLU A 309 13.95 1.24 7.38
C GLU A 309 14.50 -0.14 6.95
N ASN A 310 15.67 -0.13 6.32
CA ASN A 310 16.41 -1.35 5.95
C ASN A 310 17.29 -1.82 7.12
N LEU A 311 17.91 -3.00 6.97
CA LEU A 311 18.78 -3.59 8.00
C LEU A 311 20.04 -2.77 8.31
N ASP A 312 20.53 -1.99 7.34
CA ASP A 312 21.68 -1.09 7.50
C ASP A 312 21.30 0.26 8.14
N GLY A 313 20.04 0.42 8.56
CA GLY A 313 19.51 1.67 9.12
C GLY A 313 19.20 2.74 8.09
N THR A 314 19.42 2.50 6.80
CA THR A 314 19.01 3.44 5.74
C THR A 314 17.50 3.55 5.70
N ARG A 315 17.02 4.79 5.51
CA ARG A 315 15.59 5.11 5.48
C ARG A 315 15.17 5.68 4.15
N SER A 316 13.97 5.35 3.73
CA SER A 316 13.33 5.94 2.56
C SER A 316 11.85 6.22 2.82
N ASN A 317 11.31 7.20 2.09
CA ASN A 317 9.90 7.55 2.17
C ASN A 317 9.16 7.20 0.89
N THR A 318 7.88 6.83 1.01
CA THR A 318 6.98 6.65 -0.13
C THR A 318 5.71 7.46 0.09
N PHE A 319 5.31 8.19 -0.94
CA PHE A 319 4.07 8.98 -0.97
C PHE A 319 3.10 8.29 -1.91
N TYR A 320 1.95 7.87 -1.39
CA TYR A 320 0.91 7.20 -2.16
C TYR A 320 -0.09 8.25 -2.61
N LEU A 321 -0.06 8.57 -3.91
CA LEU A 321 -0.82 9.67 -4.49
C LEU A 321 -2.02 9.14 -5.29
N SER A 322 -3.22 9.59 -4.93
CA SER A 322 -4.46 9.28 -5.67
C SER A 322 -4.54 10.09 -6.96
N ALA A 323 -5.08 9.47 -8.01
CA ALA A 323 -5.39 10.13 -9.26
C ALA A 323 -6.68 10.99 -9.22
N GLU A 324 -7.45 10.89 -8.14
CA GLU A 324 -8.73 11.59 -7.91
C GLU A 324 -9.69 11.55 -9.11
N LEU A 325 -9.76 10.41 -9.81
CA LEU A 325 -10.61 10.25 -11.01
C LEU A 325 -12.11 10.39 -10.71
N TYR A 326 -12.50 10.20 -9.45
CA TYR A 326 -13.89 10.23 -8.96
C TYR A 326 -14.13 11.38 -7.98
N GLY A 327 -13.24 12.37 -7.97
CA GLY A 327 -13.29 13.51 -7.04
C GLY A 327 -12.47 13.29 -5.78
N CYS A 328 -12.49 14.31 -4.91
CA CYS A 328 -11.78 14.32 -3.65
C CYS A 328 -12.67 13.88 -2.49
N LEU A 329 -12.04 13.51 -1.38
CA LEU A 329 -12.74 13.29 -0.11
C LEU A 329 -13.02 14.65 0.53
N VAL A 330 -14.30 14.95 0.74
CA VAL A 330 -14.76 16.08 1.55
C VAL A 330 -15.28 15.54 2.87
N ASP A 331 -15.16 16.32 3.94
CA ASP A 331 -15.92 16.01 5.15
C ASP A 331 -17.39 16.22 4.81
N ASP A 332 -18.13 15.12 4.65
CA ASP A 332 -19.58 15.15 4.71
C ASP A 332 -19.92 15.64 6.13
N GLY A 333 -20.17 16.94 6.26
CA GLY A 333 -20.47 17.57 7.54
C GLY A 333 -21.48 16.71 8.31
N ALA A 334 -21.06 16.19 9.46
CA ALA A 334 -21.88 15.44 10.42
C ALA A 334 -23.04 14.65 9.78
N SER A 335 -22.76 13.48 9.23
CA SER A 335 -23.79 12.44 9.24
C SER A 335 -24.06 12.10 10.71
N ASN A 336 -25.15 12.66 11.22
CA ASN A 336 -25.70 12.42 12.55
C ASN A 336 -25.63 10.93 12.90
N GLY A 337 -25.25 10.67 14.16
CA GLY A 337 -25.02 9.34 14.71
C GLY A 337 -26.12 8.32 14.37
N GLY A 338 -25.67 7.16 13.94
CA GLY A 338 -26.44 5.92 13.89
C GLY A 338 -25.55 4.80 14.41
N ARG A 339 -25.95 4.27 15.57
CA ARG A 339 -25.30 3.26 16.40
C ARG A 339 -24.69 2.06 15.69
#